data_AF-A0A9D6IBS6-F1
#
_entry.id   AF-A0A9D6IBS6-F1
#
_cell.length_a   1.000
_cell.length_b   1.000
_cell.length_c   1.000
_cell.angle_alpha   90.00
_cell.angle_beta   90.00
_cell.angle_gamma   90.00
#
_symmetry.space_group_name_H-M   'P 1'
#
loop_
_entity.id
_entity.type
_entity.pdbx_description
1 polymer ?
#
loop_
_entity_poly.entity_id
_entity_poly.type
_entity_poly.pdbx_seq_one_letter_code
_entity_poly.pdbx_strand_id
1 'polypeptide(L)'
;MIKQGGNLDRFLVVAMAAALCWWWPREPDLTHYYARINGKMTLDHVRHLIGFDEDHPDGRKTDSGAFERAWSFLDGACITGVFDPNGFCYYKEIAPQFCGATPLMADYIDR
;
A
#
# COMPACT_ATOMS: atom_id res chain seq x y z
N MET A 1 33.25 -19.81 42.44
CA MET A 1 31.81 -19.66 42.10
C MET A 1 31.68 -18.48 41.15
N ILE A 2 31.77 -18.71 39.84
CA ILE A 2 31.81 -17.64 38.83
C ILE A 2 30.37 -17.34 38.43
N LYS A 3 29.85 -16.16 38.78
CA LYS A 3 28.59 -15.63 38.24
C LYS A 3 28.80 -15.24 36.77
N GLN A 4 28.73 -16.22 35.87
CA GLN A 4 28.59 -15.97 34.43
C GLN A 4 27.10 -15.93 34.07
N GLY A 5 26.43 -14.80 34.33
CA GLY A 5 24.99 -14.67 34.06
C GLY A 5 24.56 -13.25 33.70
N GLY A 6 25.42 -12.46 33.06
CA GLY A 6 25.11 -11.06 32.72
C GLY A 6 25.21 -10.72 31.24
N ASN A 7 26.07 -11.39 30.47
CA ASN A 7 26.30 -11.07 29.07
C ASN A 7 25.41 -11.85 28.12
N LEU A 8 25.14 -13.13 28.39
CA LEU A 8 24.33 -13.98 27.52
C LEU A 8 22.90 -13.44 27.37
N ASP A 9 22.30 -12.99 28.49
CA ASP A 9 20.95 -12.43 28.52
C ASP A 9 20.86 -11.11 27.74
N ARG A 10 21.90 -10.28 27.77
CA ARG A 10 21.97 -9.03 27.00
C ARG A 10 22.08 -9.29 25.50
N PHE A 11 22.89 -10.27 25.09
CA PHE A 11 22.99 -10.67 23.69
C PHE A 11 21.68 -11.26 23.17
N LEU A 12 20.99 -12.06 23.98
CA LEU A 12 19.69 -12.63 23.61
C LEU A 12 18.63 -11.53 23.43
N VAL A 13 18.56 -10.57 24.37
CA VAL A 13 17.62 -9.43 24.28
C VAL A 13 17.91 -8.56 23.05
N VAL A 14 19.18 -8.28 22.76
CA VAL A 14 19.56 -7.50 21.56
C VAL A 14 19.23 -8.27 20.28
N ALA A 15 19.48 -9.57 20.22
CA ALA A 15 19.15 -10.40 19.07
C ALA A 15 17.63 -10.49 18.84
N MET A 16 16.83 -10.63 19.91
CA MET A 16 15.38 -10.63 19.82
C MET A 16 14.82 -9.27 19.39
N ALA A 17 15.36 -8.16 19.92
CA ALA A 17 14.98 -6.82 19.50
C ALA A 17 15.33 -6.56 18.03
N ALA A 18 16.52 -6.97 17.58
CA ALA A 18 16.93 -6.86 16.18
C ALA A 18 16.05 -7.72 15.26
N ALA A 19 15.70 -8.93 15.67
CA ALA A 19 14.79 -9.80 14.93
C ALA A 19 13.37 -9.21 14.85
N LEU A 20 12.86 -8.61 15.92
CA LEU A 20 11.56 -7.92 15.94
C LEU A 20 11.57 -6.65 15.06
N CYS A 21 12.65 -5.86 15.09
CA CYS A 21 12.81 -4.70 14.21
C CYS A 21 13.00 -5.09 12.74
N TRP A 22 13.60 -6.24 12.46
CA TRP A 22 13.72 -6.77 11.10
C TRP A 22 12.39 -7.35 10.59
N TRP A 23 11.62 -7.98 11.48
CA TRP A 23 10.30 -8.51 11.16
C TRP A 23 9.29 -7.38 10.98
N TRP A 24 9.44 -6.26 11.70
CA TRP A 24 8.53 -5.14 11.56
C TRP A 24 8.45 -4.72 10.09
N PRO A 25 7.29 -4.88 9.44
CA PRO A 25 7.14 -4.50 8.05
C PRO A 25 7.49 -3.01 7.99
N ARG A 26 8.54 -2.66 7.25
CA ARG A 26 8.68 -1.28 6.79
C ARG A 26 7.50 -1.08 5.88
N GLU A 27 6.46 -0.43 6.39
CA GLU A 27 5.35 -0.06 5.54
C GLU A 27 5.91 0.75 4.38
N PRO A 28 5.66 0.31 3.15
CA PRO A 28 6.08 1.08 2.01
C PRO A 28 5.37 2.44 2.06
N ASP A 29 6.12 3.50 1.78
CA ASP A 29 5.61 4.87 1.82
C ASP A 29 4.46 5.01 0.81
N LEU A 30 3.23 5.13 1.32
CA LEU A 30 2.01 5.38 0.55
C LEU A 30 2.19 6.51 -0.46
N THR A 31 2.86 7.58 -0.04
CA THR A 31 3.15 8.75 -0.87
C THR A 31 4.06 8.37 -2.04
N HIS A 32 5.01 7.45 -1.82
CA HIS A 32 5.92 6.95 -2.85
C HIS A 32 5.16 6.18 -3.94
N TYR A 33 4.25 5.28 -3.56
CA TYR A 33 3.44 4.55 -4.54
C TYR A 33 2.49 5.48 -5.28
N TYR A 34 1.77 6.32 -4.54
CA TYR A 34 0.86 7.28 -5.12
C TYR A 34 1.54 8.20 -6.14
N ALA A 35 2.72 8.72 -5.83
CA ALA A 35 3.48 9.59 -6.74
C ALA A 35 3.92 8.87 -8.03
N ARG A 36 4.11 7.55 -8.00
CA ARG A 36 4.61 6.77 -9.14
C ARG A 36 3.52 6.30 -10.09
N ILE A 37 2.29 6.13 -9.60
CA ILE A 37 1.13 5.81 -10.44
C ILE A 37 0.89 6.98 -11.42
N ASN A 38 0.87 6.68 -12.72
CA ASN A 38 0.68 7.67 -13.78
C ASN A 38 -0.24 7.15 -14.91
N GLY A 39 -0.64 8.04 -15.84
CA GLY A 39 -1.65 7.77 -16.86
C GLY A 39 -1.30 6.70 -17.90
N LYS A 40 -0.03 6.28 -17.94
CA LYS A 40 0.48 5.22 -18.83
C LYS A 40 0.50 3.86 -18.15
N MET A 41 0.23 3.80 -16.85
CA MET A 41 0.20 2.54 -16.11
C MET A 41 -1.14 1.84 -16.28
N THR A 42 -1.07 0.54 -16.51
CA THR A 42 -2.22 -0.35 -16.52
C THR A 42 -2.42 -0.92 -15.12
N LEU A 43 -3.55 -1.59 -14.88
CA LEU A 43 -3.78 -2.30 -13.62
C LEU A 43 -2.63 -3.22 -13.23
N ASP A 44 -2.08 -3.99 -14.18
CA ASP A 44 -0.98 -4.92 -13.90
C ASP A 44 0.32 -4.20 -13.53
N HIS A 45 0.59 -3.03 -14.12
CA HIS A 45 1.72 -2.20 -13.71
C HIS A 45 1.54 -1.67 -12.28
N VAL A 46 0.31 -1.27 -11.91
CA VAL A 46 0.02 -0.80 -10.55
C VAL A 46 0.17 -1.93 -9.53
N ARG A 47 -0.33 -3.14 -9.83
CA ARG A 47 -0.13 -4.33 -8.99
C ARG A 47 1.34 -4.64 -8.79
N HIS A 48 2.13 -4.62 -9.87
CA HIS A 48 3.57 -4.84 -9.77
C HIS A 48 4.28 -3.73 -8.98
N LEU A 49 3.84 -2.48 -9.11
CA LEU A 49 4.40 -1.35 -8.35
C LEU A 49 4.14 -1.49 -6.85
N ILE A 50 2.90 -1.82 -6.48
CA ILE A 50 2.46 -1.92 -5.08
C ILE A 50 2.98 -3.22 -4.44
N GLY A 51 3.10 -4.29 -5.23
CA GLY A 51 3.70 -5.56 -4.81
C GLY A 51 2.74 -6.53 -4.13
N PHE A 52 1.44 -6.23 -4.13
CA PHE A 52 0.38 -7.12 -3.64
C PHE A 52 -0.93 -6.90 -4.40
N ASP A 53 -1.83 -7.89 -4.31
CA ASP A 53 -3.14 -7.85 -4.96
C ASP A 53 -4.08 -6.84 -4.27
N GLU A 54 -5.00 -6.26 -5.05
CA GLU A 54 -6.04 -5.37 -4.52
C GLU A 54 -6.89 -6.02 -3.40
N ASP A 55 -7.38 -5.23 -2.43
CA ASP A 55 -8.11 -5.76 -1.27
C ASP A 55 -9.39 -6.48 -1.67
N HIS A 56 -10.06 -5.93 -2.68
CA HIS A 56 -11.19 -6.53 -3.36
C HIS A 56 -11.20 -6.01 -4.81
N PRO A 57 -11.53 -6.85 -5.81
CA PRO A 57 -11.88 -6.35 -7.12
C PRO A 57 -13.25 -5.67 -6.99
N ASP A 58 -13.30 -4.42 -6.52
CA ASP A 58 -14.57 -3.72 -6.43
C ASP A 58 -15.15 -3.63 -7.85
N GLY A 59 -16.22 -4.38 -8.07
CA GLY A 59 -16.73 -4.73 -9.38
C GLY A 59 -17.56 -3.62 -10.01
N ARG A 60 -17.57 -2.43 -9.41
CA ARG A 60 -18.28 -1.26 -9.92
C ARG A 60 -17.68 -0.80 -11.24
N LYS A 61 -18.22 -1.35 -12.32
CA LYS A 61 -18.09 -0.79 -13.65
C LYS A 61 -19.10 0.33 -13.80
N THR A 62 -18.64 1.51 -14.18
CA THR A 62 -19.52 2.59 -14.62
C THR A 62 -20.11 2.25 -15.99
N ASP A 63 -21.15 2.97 -16.43
CA ASP A 63 -21.71 2.81 -17.79
C ASP A 63 -20.66 3.07 -18.89
N SER A 64 -19.62 3.84 -18.57
CA SER A 64 -18.48 4.08 -19.46
C SER A 64 -17.52 2.89 -19.58
N GLY A 65 -17.69 1.85 -18.77
CA GLY A 65 -16.80 0.69 -18.68
C GLY A 65 -15.59 0.88 -17.77
N ALA A 66 -15.39 2.08 -17.21
CA ALA A 66 -14.35 2.34 -16.22
C ALA A 66 -14.63 1.59 -14.91
N PHE A 67 -13.57 1.17 -14.21
CA PHE A 67 -13.66 0.36 -13.00
C PHE A 67 -12.63 0.79 -11.95
N GLU A 68 -12.94 0.53 -10.69
CA GLU A 68 -12.16 0.97 -9.52
C GLU A 68 -11.39 -0.19 -8.89
N ARG A 69 -10.18 0.07 -8.38
CA ARG A 69 -9.38 -0.88 -7.60
C ARG A 69 -8.72 -0.17 -6.42
N ALA A 70 -8.57 -0.90 -5.32
CA ALA A 70 -8.14 -0.37 -4.04
C ALA A 70 -7.06 -1.26 -3.39
N TRP A 71 -6.10 -0.64 -2.71
CA TRP A 71 -5.03 -1.31 -1.96
C TRP A 71 -4.91 -0.69 -0.57
N SER A 72 -5.16 -1.49 0.45
CA SER A 72 -5.18 -1.06 1.85
C SER A 72 -3.85 -1.39 2.50
N PHE A 73 -3.39 -0.45 3.32
CA PHE A 73 -2.15 -0.51 4.05
C PHE A 73 -2.45 -0.72 5.54
N LEU A 74 -1.47 -1.18 6.33
CA LEU A 74 -1.72 -1.59 7.72
C LEU A 74 -2.02 -0.38 8.62
N ASP A 75 -1.59 0.81 8.20
CA ASP A 75 -1.93 2.10 8.80
C ASP A 75 -3.41 2.50 8.63
N GLY A 76 -4.19 1.73 7.86
CA GLY A 76 -5.61 1.98 7.61
C GLY A 76 -5.87 3.02 6.52
N ALA A 77 -4.85 3.42 5.76
CA ALA A 77 -5.04 4.17 4.52
C ALA A 77 -5.17 3.22 3.33
N CYS A 78 -5.77 3.74 2.27
CA CYS A 78 -6.04 3.02 1.04
C CYS A 78 -5.63 3.87 -0.16
N ILE A 79 -4.94 3.28 -1.13
CA ILE A 79 -4.79 3.86 -2.47
C ILE A 79 -5.93 3.31 -3.31
N THR A 80 -6.71 4.19 -3.91
CA THR A 80 -7.74 3.82 -4.88
C THR A 80 -7.34 4.35 -6.25
N GLY A 81 -7.45 3.52 -7.29
CA GLY A 81 -7.26 3.89 -8.68
C GLY A 81 -8.49 3.58 -9.51
N VAL A 82 -8.89 4.51 -10.37
CA VAL A 82 -9.91 4.25 -11.41
C VAL A 82 -9.24 4.10 -12.76
N PHE A 83 -9.61 3.01 -13.43
CA PHE A 83 -9.07 2.58 -14.70
C PHE A 83 -10.14 2.66 -15.77
N ASP A 84 -9.75 3.11 -16.95
CA ASP A 84 -10.63 3.17 -18.10
C ASP A 84 -10.91 1.76 -18.68
N PRO A 85 -11.81 1.63 -19.68
CA PRO A 85 -12.11 0.34 -20.30
C PRO A 85 -10.91 -0.35 -20.95
N ASN A 86 -9.87 0.41 -21.31
CA ASN A 86 -8.63 -0.11 -21.88
C ASN A 86 -7.63 -0.52 -20.78
N GLY A 87 -7.99 -0.33 -19.50
CA GLY A 87 -7.21 -0.72 -18.34
C GLY A 87 -6.18 0.31 -17.89
N PHE A 88 -6.22 1.56 -18.37
CA PHE A 88 -5.29 2.62 -17.96
C PHE A 88 -5.83 3.44 -16.81
N CYS A 89 -4.99 3.72 -15.82
CA CYS A 89 -5.36 4.57 -14.69
C CYS A 89 -5.51 6.02 -15.14
N TYR A 90 -6.65 6.66 -14.84
CA TYR A 90 -6.87 8.09 -15.14
C TYR A 90 -7.27 8.90 -13.88
N TYR A 91 -7.49 8.23 -12.77
CA TYR A 91 -7.74 8.85 -11.47
C TYR A 91 -7.10 8.01 -10.38
N LYS A 92 -6.55 8.68 -9.38
CA LYS A 92 -6.01 8.05 -8.17
C LYS A 92 -6.31 8.90 -6.95
N GLU A 93 -6.48 8.23 -5.82
CA GLU A 93 -6.64 8.89 -4.53
C GLU A 93 -5.97 8.09 -3.41
N ILE A 94 -5.68 8.80 -2.31
CA ILE A 94 -5.41 8.21 -1.00
C ILE A 94 -6.56 8.61 -0.09
N ALA A 95 -7.21 7.64 0.54
CA ALA A 95 -8.27 7.86 1.50
C ALA A 95 -8.13 6.90 2.70
N PRO A 96 -8.62 7.26 3.89
CA PRO A 96 -8.78 6.31 4.98
C PRO A 96 -9.75 5.18 4.59
N GLN A 97 -9.54 3.96 5.12
CA GLN A 97 -10.29 2.75 4.76
C GLN A 97 -11.76 2.70 5.25
N PHE A 98 -12.39 3.84 5.56
CA PHE A 98 -13.77 3.89 6.02
C PHE A 98 -14.68 4.66 5.05
N CYS A 99 -15.91 4.17 4.91
CA CYS A 99 -16.90 4.72 4.00
C CYS A 99 -17.21 6.20 4.31
N GLY A 100 -17.31 7.03 3.27
CA GLY A 100 -17.65 8.44 3.37
C GLY A 100 -16.49 9.35 3.80
N ALA A 101 -15.27 8.83 3.91
CA ALA A 101 -14.09 9.65 4.13
C ALA A 101 -13.82 10.57 2.93
N THR A 102 -13.46 11.82 3.20
CA THR A 102 -12.89 12.70 2.18
C THR A 102 -11.47 12.20 1.86
N PRO A 103 -11.10 12.10 0.57
CA PRO A 103 -9.73 11.75 0.20
C PRO A 103 -8.72 12.72 0.82
N LEU A 104 -7.61 12.19 1.32
CA LEU A 104 -6.46 12.97 1.78
C LEU A 104 -5.76 13.63 0.59
N MET A 105 -5.72 12.92 -0.53
CA MET A 105 -5.19 13.40 -1.80
C MET A 105 -5.93 12.70 -2.94
N ALA A 106 -6.24 13.45 -4.00
CA ALA A 106 -6.89 12.93 -5.19
C ALA A 106 -6.36 13.68 -6.41
N ASP A 107 -6.16 12.97 -7.52
CA ASP A 107 -5.64 13.54 -8.75
C ASP A 107 -6.20 12.85 -9.99
N TYR A 108 -6.51 13.66 -11.00
CA TYR A 108 -6.83 13.18 -12.34
C TYR A 108 -5.54 13.14 -13.15
N ILE A 109 -5.25 11.99 -13.74
CA ILE A 109 -3.99 11.76 -14.40
C ILE A 109 -4.18 11.86 -15.91
N ASP A 110 -3.45 12.79 -16.52
CA ASP A 110 -3.33 12.88 -17.97
C ASP A 110 -2.62 11.64 -18.54
N ARG A 111 -3.08 11.19 -19.71
CA ARG A 111 -2.48 10.07 -20.46
C ARG A 111 -1.12 10.42 -21.08
#